data_AF-A0A3N2JUA1-F1
#
_entry.id   AF-A0A3N2JUA1-F1
#
_cell.length_a   1.000
_cell.length_b   1.000
_cell.length_c   1.000
_cell.angle_alpha   90.00
_cell.angle_beta   90.00
_cell.angle_gamma   90.00
#
_symmetry.space_group_name_H-M   'P 1'
#
loop_
_entity.id
_entity.type
_entity.pdbx_description
1 polymer ?
#
loop_
_entity_poly.entity_id
_entity_poly.type
_entity_poly.pdbx_seq_one_letter_code
_entity_poly.pdbx_strand_id
1 'polypeptide(L)'
;MTVVAIVCAAFVAAGSVLAIVRIERGPSMLDRTIGLDVFTATLVGAIAIEAAFSRRTETIPILVVLSLVGFVGSVLISRFASVEPEGEGRIRTAEEIAVEDAERLEELERQREAERAAAIDPDHHGGTAEGEVR
;
A
#
# COMPACT_ATOMS: atom_id res chain seq x y z
N MET A 1 -25.05 13.17 -37.46
CA MET A 1 -25.03 12.73 -36.04
C MET A 1 -24.54 11.29 -35.90
N THR A 2 -25.00 10.35 -36.73
CA THR A 2 -24.59 8.92 -36.65
C THR A 2 -23.08 8.69 -36.77
N VAL A 3 -22.41 9.31 -37.75
CA VAL A 3 -20.94 9.17 -37.91
C VAL A 3 -20.18 9.67 -36.67
N VAL A 4 -20.57 10.82 -36.14
CA VAL A 4 -19.97 11.39 -34.92
C VAL A 4 -20.18 10.44 -33.73
N ALA A 5 -21.39 9.91 -33.56
CA ALA A 5 -21.69 8.96 -32.49
C ALA A 5 -20.85 7.68 -32.60
N ILE A 6 -20.66 7.14 -33.81
CA ILE A 6 -19.81 5.97 -34.05
C ILE A 6 -18.35 6.26 -33.70
N VAL A 7 -17.81 7.40 -34.14
CA VAL A 7 -16.41 7.79 -33.85
C VAL A 7 -16.20 7.97 -32.34
N CYS A 8 -17.10 8.68 -31.66
CA CYS A 8 -17.05 8.83 -30.21
C CYS A 8 -17.15 7.49 -29.49
N ALA A 9 -18.10 6.63 -29.90
CA ALA A 9 -18.26 5.30 -29.32
C ALA A 9 -17.03 4.42 -29.52
N ALA A 10 -16.36 4.51 -30.67
CA ALA A 10 -15.12 3.78 -30.93
C ALA A 10 -13.98 4.25 -30.02
N PHE A 11 -13.80 5.56 -29.82
CA PHE A 11 -12.80 6.09 -28.89
C PHE A 11 -13.10 5.71 -27.44
N VAL A 12 -14.37 5.80 -27.01
CA VAL A 12 -14.79 5.39 -25.67
C VAL A 12 -14.57 3.90 -25.46
N ALA A 13 -14.93 3.06 -26.44
CA ALA A 13 -14.69 1.61 -26.36
C ALA A 13 -13.19 1.29 -26.28
N ALA A 14 -12.36 1.94 -27.09
CA ALA A 14 -10.91 1.79 -27.02
C ALA A 14 -10.37 2.22 -25.64
N GLY A 15 -10.82 3.36 -25.12
CA GLY A 15 -10.49 3.83 -23.78
C GLY A 15 -10.90 2.83 -22.68
N SER A 16 -12.11 2.28 -22.75
CA SER A 16 -12.59 1.25 -21.81
C SER A 16 -11.72 0.00 -21.83
N VAL A 17 -11.32 -0.48 -23.02
CA VAL A 17 -10.43 -1.63 -23.15
C VAL A 17 -9.06 -1.34 -22.55
N LEU A 18 -8.48 -0.17 -22.85
CA LEU A 18 -7.20 0.25 -22.28
C LEU A 18 -7.26 0.37 -20.75
N ALA A 19 -8.36 0.89 -20.21
CA ALA A 19 -8.60 0.97 -18.78
C ALA A 19 -8.65 -0.43 -18.14
N ILE A 20 -9.37 -1.39 -18.74
CA ILE A 20 -9.39 -2.78 -18.28
C ILE A 20 -8.00 -3.40 -18.28
N VAL A 21 -7.23 -3.20 -19.36
CA VAL A 21 -5.84 -3.68 -19.43
C VAL A 21 -4.98 -3.09 -18.30
N ARG A 22 -5.20 -1.83 -17.95
CA ARG A 22 -4.53 -1.14 -16.83
C ARG A 22 -4.93 -1.70 -15.46
N ILE A 23 -6.20 -2.05 -15.28
CA ILE A 23 -6.71 -2.68 -14.05
C ILE A 23 -6.05 -4.04 -13.82
N GLU A 24 -5.94 -4.86 -14.87
CA GLU A 24 -5.36 -6.21 -14.78
C GLU A 24 -3.84 -6.20 -14.61
N ARG A 25 -3.13 -5.33 -15.35
CA ARG A 25 -1.66 -5.32 -15.40
C ARG A 25 -1.01 -4.26 -14.51
N GLY A 26 -1.80 -3.53 -13.72
CA GLY A 26 -1.29 -2.48 -12.85
C GLY A 26 -0.36 -3.04 -11.76
N PRO A 27 0.88 -2.51 -11.63
CA PRO A 27 1.84 -2.97 -10.61
C PRO A 27 1.39 -2.63 -9.19
N SER A 28 0.82 -1.44 -8.96
CA SER A 28 0.37 -1.01 -7.63
C SER A 28 -1.15 -1.08 -7.47
N MET A 29 -1.65 -1.10 -6.23
CA MET A 29 -3.09 -0.98 -5.96
C MET A 29 -3.67 0.36 -6.42
N LEU A 30 -2.89 1.45 -6.29
CA LEU A 30 -3.28 2.78 -6.77
C LEU A 30 -3.46 2.78 -8.29
N ASP A 31 -2.56 2.13 -9.01
CA ASP A 31 -2.57 2.00 -10.46
C ASP A 31 -3.83 1.31 -10.99
N ARG A 32 -4.22 0.21 -10.33
CA ARG A 32 -5.44 -0.53 -10.65
C ARG A 32 -6.68 0.32 -10.37
N THR A 33 -6.66 1.06 -9.28
CA THR A 33 -7.74 1.97 -8.88
C THR A 33 -7.92 3.13 -9.85
N ILE A 34 -6.83 3.75 -10.30
CA ILE A 34 -6.88 4.78 -11.34
C ILE A 34 -7.44 4.18 -12.63
N GLY A 35 -7.05 2.95 -12.99
CA GLY A 35 -7.65 2.23 -14.10
C GLY A 35 -9.18 2.07 -13.96
N LEU A 36 -9.68 1.76 -12.76
CA LEU A 36 -11.11 1.64 -12.48
C LEU A 36 -11.86 2.98 -12.58
N ASP A 37 -11.24 4.07 -12.13
CA ASP A 37 -11.80 5.43 -12.27
C ASP A 37 -11.92 5.84 -13.74
N VAL A 38 -10.87 5.60 -14.54
CA VAL A 38 -10.89 5.84 -15.99
C VAL A 38 -11.95 4.98 -16.67
N PHE A 39 -12.08 3.69 -16.29
CA PHE A 39 -13.13 2.82 -16.81
C PHE A 39 -14.54 3.33 -16.46
N THR A 40 -14.73 3.86 -15.24
CA THR A 40 -16.00 4.47 -14.85
C THR A 40 -16.28 5.72 -15.69
N ALA A 41 -15.28 6.55 -15.94
CA ALA A 41 -15.42 7.73 -16.80
C ALA A 41 -15.78 7.36 -18.25
N THR A 42 -15.25 6.26 -18.80
CA THR A 42 -15.64 5.81 -20.14
C THR A 42 -17.06 5.24 -20.17
N LEU A 43 -17.55 4.61 -19.10
CA LEU A 43 -18.97 4.24 -18.98
C LEU A 43 -19.88 5.47 -18.97
N VAL A 44 -19.52 6.51 -18.22
CA VAL A 44 -20.23 7.80 -18.23
C VAL A 44 -20.24 8.38 -19.65
N GLY A 45 -19.10 8.36 -20.34
CA GLY A 45 -18.99 8.79 -21.73
C GLY A 45 -19.90 8.00 -22.69
N ALA A 46 -19.97 6.67 -22.54
CA ALA A 46 -20.82 5.81 -23.35
C ALA A 46 -22.30 6.15 -23.18
N ILE A 47 -22.75 6.34 -21.95
CA ILE A 47 -24.13 6.72 -21.63
C ILE A 47 -24.43 8.15 -22.12
N ALA A 48 -23.46 9.07 -22.03
CA ALA A 48 -23.63 10.42 -22.56
C ALA A 48 -23.82 10.43 -24.08
N ILE A 49 -23.07 9.59 -24.80
CA ILE A 49 -23.24 9.39 -26.25
C ILE A 49 -24.63 8.82 -26.54
N GLU A 50 -25.10 7.83 -25.77
CA GLU A 50 -26.46 7.28 -25.90
C GLU A 50 -27.51 8.37 -25.71
N ALA A 51 -27.45 9.13 -24.63
CA ALA A 51 -28.41 10.19 -24.32
C ALA A 51 -28.45 11.26 -25.42
N ALA A 52 -27.28 11.66 -25.92
CA ALA A 52 -27.16 12.63 -27.00
C ALA A 52 -27.71 12.10 -28.33
N PHE A 53 -27.55 10.80 -28.60
CA PHE A 53 -28.05 10.16 -29.81
C PHE A 53 -29.56 9.91 -29.76
N SER A 54 -30.07 9.43 -28.61
CA SER A 54 -31.49 9.10 -28.40
C SER A 54 -32.37 10.33 -28.17
N ARG A 55 -31.77 11.49 -27.85
CA ARG A 55 -32.44 12.75 -27.53
C ARG A 55 -33.44 12.62 -26.37
N ARG A 56 -33.21 11.66 -25.49
CA ARG A 56 -33.99 11.46 -24.26
C ARG A 56 -33.12 11.77 -23.05
N THR A 57 -33.74 12.34 -22.03
CA THR A 57 -33.06 12.73 -20.78
C THR A 57 -33.17 11.68 -19.69
N GLU A 58 -33.87 10.58 -19.95
CA GLU A 58 -34.11 9.47 -19.01
C GLU A 58 -32.80 8.82 -18.51
N THR A 59 -31.73 8.87 -19.32
CA THR A 59 -30.40 8.33 -18.97
C THR A 59 -29.48 9.35 -18.27
N ILE A 60 -29.85 10.63 -18.20
CA ILE A 60 -29.04 11.67 -17.54
C ILE A 60 -28.85 11.41 -16.04
N PRO A 61 -29.87 11.00 -15.26
CA PRO A 61 -29.67 10.67 -13.84
C PRO A 61 -28.62 9.58 -13.60
N ILE A 62 -28.48 8.63 -14.53
CA ILE A 62 -27.48 7.56 -14.45
C ILE A 62 -26.06 8.15 -14.51
N LEU A 63 -25.84 9.18 -15.36
CA LEU A 63 -24.55 9.89 -15.45
C LEU A 63 -24.17 10.52 -14.11
N VAL A 64 -25.14 11.16 -13.44
CA VAL A 64 -24.92 11.81 -12.14
C VAL A 64 -24.51 10.79 -11.09
N VAL A 65 -25.27 9.69 -10.97
CA VAL A 65 -24.98 8.62 -10.00
C VAL A 65 -23.62 7.98 -10.28
N LEU A 66 -23.33 7.62 -11.53
CA LEU A 66 -22.05 7.01 -11.89
C LEU A 66 -20.85 7.94 -11.64
N SER A 67 -21.00 9.24 -11.92
CA SER A 67 -19.94 10.22 -11.67
C SER A 67 -19.65 10.35 -10.17
N LEU A 68 -20.69 10.34 -9.34
CA LEU A 68 -20.54 10.33 -7.88
C LEU A 68 -19.87 9.04 -7.38
N VAL A 69 -20.30 7.89 -7.90
CA VAL A 69 -19.75 6.58 -7.52
C VAL A 69 -18.27 6.47 -7.88
N GLY A 70 -17.88 6.86 -9.11
CA GLY A 70 -16.47 6.84 -9.54
C GLY A 70 -15.59 7.75 -8.69
N PHE A 71 -16.04 9.00 -8.50
CA PHE A 71 -15.32 9.97 -7.67
C PHE A 71 -15.16 9.51 -6.22
N VAL A 72 -16.25 9.10 -5.57
CA VAL A 72 -16.23 8.65 -4.17
C VAL A 72 -15.35 7.40 -4.02
N GLY A 73 -15.46 6.44 -4.93
CA GLY A 73 -14.64 5.23 -4.93
C GLY A 73 -13.15 5.55 -4.98
N SER A 74 -12.74 6.41 -5.92
CA SER A 74 -11.34 6.85 -6.07
C SER A 74 -10.82 7.58 -4.82
N VAL A 75 -11.61 8.50 -4.24
CA VAL A 75 -11.24 9.23 -3.01
C VAL A 75 -11.08 8.30 -1.82
N LEU A 76 -12.00 7.35 -1.63
CA LEU A 76 -11.93 6.39 -0.53
C LEU A 76 -10.67 5.53 -0.63
N ILE A 77 -10.37 5.01 -1.82
CA ILE A 77 -9.19 4.19 -2.01
C ILE A 77 -7.92 5.02 -1.86
N SER A 78 -7.86 6.23 -2.39
CA SER A 78 -6.71 7.12 -2.17
C SER A 78 -6.46 7.43 -0.68
N ARG A 79 -7.51 7.47 0.14
CA ARG A 79 -7.39 7.72 1.58
C ARG A 79 -6.89 6.50 2.36
N PHE A 80 -7.26 5.30 1.91
CA PHE A 80 -7.00 4.04 2.64
C PHE A 80 -6.01 3.11 1.96
N ALA A 81 -5.47 3.46 0.80
CA ALA A 81 -4.38 2.75 0.14
C ALA A 81 -3.05 3.01 0.87
N SER A 82 -2.95 2.59 2.12
CA SER A 82 -1.67 2.41 2.79
C SER A 82 -0.90 1.31 2.05
N VAL A 83 0.37 1.60 1.71
CA VAL A 83 1.29 0.69 1.04
C VAL A 83 1.44 -0.57 1.89
N GLU A 84 0.90 -1.70 1.43
CA GLU A 84 1.39 -3.00 1.88
C GLU A 84 2.86 -3.05 1.46
N PRO A 85 3.83 -3.12 2.38
CA PRO A 85 5.21 -3.16 1.97
C PRO A 85 5.40 -4.41 1.13
N GLU A 86 5.79 -4.21 -0.14
CA GLU A 86 6.28 -5.27 -1.01
C GLU A 86 7.57 -5.83 -0.38
N GLY A 87 7.38 -6.74 0.58
CA GLY A 87 8.44 -7.16 1.49
C GLY A 87 7.96 -8.08 2.62
N GLU A 88 6.71 -7.97 3.07
CA GLU A 88 6.16 -8.87 4.11
C GLU A 88 5.86 -10.29 3.63
N GLY A 89 6.06 -10.56 2.33
CA GLY A 89 6.06 -11.90 1.74
C GLY A 89 7.42 -12.61 1.75
N ARG A 90 8.50 -12.00 2.25
CA ARG A 90 9.74 -12.77 2.49
C ARG A 90 9.55 -13.55 3.79
N ILE A 91 9.06 -14.78 3.67
CA ILE A 91 9.28 -15.80 4.70
C ILE A 91 10.80 -15.87 4.89
N ARG A 92 11.31 -15.42 6.04
CA ARG A 92 12.73 -15.56 6.39
C ARG A 92 13.11 -17.02 6.18
N THR A 93 14.17 -17.27 5.42
CA THR A 93 14.66 -18.64 5.24
C THR A 93 15.09 -19.19 6.59
N ALA A 94 14.95 -20.51 6.82
CA ALA A 94 15.32 -21.14 8.09
C ALA A 94 16.76 -20.81 8.53
N GLU A 95 17.65 -20.58 7.56
CA GLU A 95 19.02 -20.13 7.78
C GLU A 95 19.13 -18.70 8.34
N GLU A 96 18.30 -17.76 7.89
CA GLU A 96 18.30 -16.38 8.40
C GLU A 96 17.81 -16.34 9.86
N ILE A 97 16.85 -17.20 10.21
CA ILE A 97 16.35 -17.33 11.59
C ILE A 97 17.44 -17.94 12.48
N ALA A 98 18.14 -18.97 12.00
CA ALA A 98 19.20 -19.62 12.76
C ALA A 98 20.39 -18.69 13.06
N VAL A 99 20.75 -17.80 12.12
CA VAL A 99 21.80 -16.79 12.34
C VAL A 99 21.37 -15.78 13.40
N GLU A 100 20.14 -15.25 13.31
CA GLU A 100 19.64 -14.28 14.28
C GLU A 100 19.47 -14.88 15.69
N ASP A 101 19.03 -16.15 15.78
CA ASP A 101 18.92 -16.87 17.04
C ASP A 101 20.30 -17.15 17.66
N ALA A 102 21.31 -17.47 16.85
CA ALA A 102 22.68 -17.66 17.31
C ALA A 102 23.27 -16.35 17.87
N GLU A 103 23.10 -15.23 17.15
CA GLU A 103 23.54 -13.91 17.61
C GLU A 103 22.85 -13.52 18.93
N ARG A 104 21.55 -13.77 19.05
CA ARG A 104 20.79 -13.50 20.28
C ARG A 104 21.23 -14.37 21.45
N LEU A 105 21.63 -15.62 21.21
CA LEU A 105 22.20 -16.50 22.25
C LEU A 105 23.57 -16.00 22.71
N GLU A 106 24.45 -15.60 21.79
CA GLU A 106 25.75 -15.01 22.11
C GLU A 106 25.62 -13.70 22.92
N GLU A 107 24.62 -12.87 22.60
CA GLU A 107 24.32 -11.68 23.40
C GLU A 107 23.85 -12.01 24.80
N LEU A 108 22.96 -13.00 24.95
CA LEU A 108 22.50 -13.46 26.26
C LEU A 108 23.61 -14.11 27.07
N GLU A 109 24.53 -14.83 26.43
CA GLU A 109 25.71 -15.38 27.07
C GLU A 109 26.63 -14.25 27.56
N ARG A 110 26.93 -13.26 26.73
CA ARG A 110 27.68 -12.06 27.14
C ARG A 110 27.02 -11.32 28.29
N GLN A 111 25.70 -11.17 28.26
CA GLN A 111 24.94 -10.56 29.36
C GLN A 111 25.02 -11.38 30.64
N ARG A 112 24.85 -12.70 30.56
CA ARG A 112 24.96 -13.60 31.72
C ARG A 112 26.36 -13.65 32.29
N GLU A 113 27.39 -13.58 31.44
CA GLU A 113 28.78 -13.50 31.88
C GLU A 113 29.07 -12.18 32.57
N ALA A 114 28.59 -11.06 32.03
CA ALA A 114 28.69 -9.75 32.68
C ALA A 114 27.93 -9.73 34.03
N GLU A 115 26.73 -10.31 34.08
CA GLU A 115 25.93 -10.44 35.31
C GLU A 115 26.62 -11.35 36.34
N ARG A 116 27.21 -12.48 35.91
CA ARG A 116 27.99 -13.37 36.78
C ARG A 116 29.26 -12.71 37.28
N ALA A 117 29.98 -11.97 36.43
CA ALA A 117 31.17 -11.22 36.82
C ALA A 117 30.81 -10.14 37.85
N ALA A 118 29.68 -9.45 37.66
CA ALA A 118 29.15 -8.49 38.63
C ALA A 118 28.67 -9.17 39.93
N ALA A 119 28.16 -10.39 39.88
CA ALA A 119 27.71 -11.16 41.05
C ALA A 119 28.86 -11.80 41.84
N ILE A 120 30.00 -12.09 41.20
CA ILE A 120 31.19 -12.69 41.82
C ILE A 120 32.06 -11.64 42.54
N ASP A 121 31.85 -10.34 42.29
CA ASP A 121 32.50 -9.25 43.03
C ASP A 121 31.53 -8.51 43.98
N PRO A 122 31.15 -9.09 45.13
CA PRO A 122 30.51 -8.35 46.20
C PRO A 122 31.51 -7.56 47.08
N ASP A 123 32.82 -7.65 46.86
CA ASP A 123 33.86 -7.19 47.80
C ASP A 123 35.04 -6.45 47.14
N HIS A 124 34.77 -5.34 46.45
CA HIS A 124 35.76 -4.25 46.34
C HIS A 124 35.71 -3.34 47.58
N HIS A 125 35.96 -3.92 48.75
CA HIS A 125 36.41 -3.19 49.93
C HIS A 125 37.93 -3.00 49.87
N GLY A 126 38.37 -2.08 49.00
CA GLY A 126 39.75 -1.60 48.96
C GLY A 126 39.92 -0.33 49.80
N GLY A 127 39.89 -0.47 51.12
CA GLY A 127 40.30 0.62 52.01
C GLY A 127 41.82 0.79 52.01
N THR A 128 42.30 2.00 51.74
CA THR A 128 43.61 2.47 52.22
C THR A 128 43.36 3.67 53.11
N ALA A 129 43.40 3.42 54.41
CA ALA A 129 43.50 4.45 55.44
C ALA A 129 44.92 5.02 55.40
N GLU A 130 45.09 6.23 54.87
CA GLU A 130 46.21 7.11 55.18
C GLU A 130 45.82 8.55 54.83
N GLY A 131 45.05 9.15 55.73
CA GLY A 131 44.84 10.60 55.80
C GLY A 131 45.66 11.14 56.97
N GLU A 132 46.73 11.87 56.65
CA GLU A 132 47.63 12.52 57.59
C GLU A 132 46.87 13.34 58.66
N VAL A 133 47.22 13.13 59.93
CA VAL A 133 46.89 14.04 61.02
C VAL A 133 48.21 14.61 61.56
N ARG A 134 48.26 15.94 61.61
CA ARG A 134 49.34 16.79 62.16
C ARG A 134 49.77 16.42 63.57
#